data_AF-M7TFP7-F1
#
_entry.id   AF-M7TFP7-F1
#
_cell.length_a   1.000
_cell.length_b   1.000
_cell.length_c   1.000
_cell.angle_alpha   90.00
_cell.angle_beta   90.00
_cell.angle_gamma   90.00
#
_symmetry.space_group_name_H-M   'P 1'
#
loop_
_entity.id
_entity.type
_entity.pdbx_description
1 polymer ?
#
loop_
_entity_poly.entity_id
_entity_poly.type
_entity_poly.pdbx_seq_one_letter_code
_entity_poly.pdbx_strand_id
1 'polypeptide(L)'
;MQSPDPDRVIEVFDGAISFRILDNPERAYLVEVSFYSNHPLAPTLFNPAAKPPAHFHPYQTEYIQVIAGNAIVEVEGREILLSPEDGEFQVRAGAHHRLYPPQSATTIPEE
;
A
#
# COMPACT_ATOMS: atom_id res chain seq x y z
N MET A 1 -14.30 16.85 -3.99
CA MET A 1 -15.40 16.32 -4.83
C MET A 1 -15.82 15.02 -4.17
N GLN A 2 -16.99 14.97 -3.54
CA GLN A 2 -17.47 13.75 -2.87
C GLN A 2 -17.77 12.68 -3.93
N SER A 3 -17.22 11.48 -3.76
CA SER A 3 -17.52 10.35 -4.63
C SER A 3 -18.95 9.88 -4.33
N PRO A 4 -19.80 9.60 -5.33
CA PRO A 4 -21.22 9.29 -5.13
C PRO A 4 -21.51 7.90 -4.51
N ASP A 5 -20.48 7.14 -4.14
CA ASP A 5 -20.59 5.79 -3.59
C ASP A 5 -19.59 5.63 -2.42
N PRO A 6 -20.04 5.86 -1.17
CA PRO A 6 -19.21 5.62 0.00
C PRO A 6 -18.94 4.11 0.06
N ASP A 7 -17.67 3.73 0.15
CA ASP A 7 -17.18 2.34 0.11
C ASP A 7 -17.06 1.69 -1.29
N ARG A 8 -16.99 2.48 -2.37
CA ARG A 8 -16.64 1.94 -3.68
C ARG A 8 -15.32 1.15 -3.60
N VAL A 9 -15.42 -0.16 -3.87
CA VAL A 9 -14.27 -1.06 -4.03
C VAL A 9 -13.84 -1.08 -5.50
N ILE A 10 -12.55 -0.89 -5.74
CA ILE A 10 -11.91 -1.00 -7.04
C ILE A 10 -10.91 -2.13 -6.96
N GLU A 11 -11.15 -3.19 -7.71
CA GLU A 11 -10.22 -4.32 -7.82
C GLU A 11 -9.34 -4.16 -9.05
N VAL A 12 -8.06 -4.48 -8.90
CA VAL A 12 -7.09 -4.51 -9.98
C VAL A 12 -6.29 -5.81 -9.92
N PHE A 13 -5.69 -6.17 -11.06
CA PHE A 13 -4.95 -7.42 -11.22
C PHE A 13 -5.76 -8.65 -10.78
N ASP A 14 -6.97 -8.79 -11.33
CA ASP A 14 -7.88 -9.92 -11.05
C ASP A 14 -8.22 -10.08 -9.56
N GLY A 15 -8.26 -8.96 -8.82
CA GLY A 15 -8.55 -8.97 -7.38
C GLY A 15 -7.34 -9.20 -6.48
N ALA A 16 -6.11 -9.27 -7.03
CA ALA A 16 -4.90 -9.38 -6.21
C ALA A 16 -4.64 -8.13 -5.35
N ILE A 17 -5.14 -6.96 -5.80
CA ILE A 17 -5.09 -5.71 -5.06
C ILE A 17 -6.48 -5.06 -5.12
N SER A 18 -6.98 -4.60 -3.97
CA SER A 18 -8.22 -3.83 -3.88
C SER A 18 -7.97 -2.46 -3.25
N PHE A 19 -8.74 -1.48 -3.71
CA PHE A 19 -8.77 -0.12 -3.18
C PHE A 19 -10.20 0.16 -2.73
N ARG A 20 -10.37 0.70 -1.53
CA ARG A 20 -11.66 1.21 -1.06
C ARG A 20 -11.52 2.69 -0.74
N ILE A 21 -12.31 3.52 -1.42
CA ILE A 21 -12.31 4.96 -1.20
C ILE A 21 -13.24 5.27 -0.03
N LEU A 22 -12.71 5.90 1.01
CA LEU A 22 -13.41 6.20 2.24
C LEU A 22 -13.62 7.71 2.38
N ASP A 23 -14.80 8.09 2.86
CA ASP A 23 -15.04 9.48 3.27
C ASP A 23 -14.29 9.78 4.57
N ASN A 24 -13.63 10.93 4.61
CA ASN A 24 -12.95 11.41 5.80
C ASN A 24 -13.06 12.95 5.85
N PRO A 25 -13.65 13.54 6.91
CA PRO A 25 -13.82 14.99 6.98
C PRO A 25 -12.51 15.75 7.24
N GLU A 26 -11.47 15.08 7.74
CA GLU A 26 -10.19 15.66 8.15
C GLU A 26 -9.08 15.48 7.10
N ARG A 27 -9.36 14.79 5.99
CA ARG A 27 -8.39 14.48 4.92
C ARG A 27 -8.99 14.80 3.55
N ALA A 28 -8.13 15.17 2.60
CA ALA A 28 -8.57 15.50 1.25
C ALA A 28 -9.24 14.30 0.55
N TYR A 29 -8.72 13.10 0.81
CA TYR A 29 -9.31 11.81 0.51
C TYR A 29 -8.64 10.74 1.38
N LEU A 30 -9.30 9.60 1.54
CA LEU A 30 -8.77 8.43 2.24
C LEU A 30 -8.98 7.20 1.34
N VAL A 31 -7.95 6.38 1.21
CA VAL A 31 -8.04 5.12 0.48
C VAL A 31 -7.47 4.02 1.35
N GLU A 32 -8.24 2.95 1.52
CA GLU A 32 -7.77 1.69 2.09
C GLU A 32 -7.28 0.79 0.95
N VAL A 33 -6.09 0.22 1.09
CA VAL A 33 -5.48 -0.64 0.07
C VAL A 33 -5.20 -2.00 0.68
N SER A 34 -5.64 -3.07 0.03
CA SER A 34 -5.35 -4.44 0.42
C SER A 34 -4.53 -5.16 -0.64
N PHE A 35 -3.46 -5.84 -0.23
CA PHE A 35 -2.67 -6.75 -1.06
C PHE A 35 -2.94 -8.19 -0.61
N TYR A 36 -3.50 -9.03 -1.48
CA TYR A 36 -3.87 -10.40 -1.11
C TYR A 36 -2.71 -11.37 -1.40
N SER A 37 -1.89 -11.64 -0.39
CA SER A 37 -0.70 -12.50 -0.50
C SER A 37 -0.99 -13.95 -0.95
N ASN A 38 -2.22 -14.42 -0.73
CA ASN A 38 -2.67 -15.77 -1.12
C ASN A 38 -3.27 -15.82 -2.53
N HIS A 39 -3.31 -14.70 -3.25
CA HIS A 39 -3.85 -14.65 -4.61
C HIS A 39 -2.92 -15.38 -5.59
N PRO A 40 -3.44 -16.11 -6.61
CA PRO A 40 -2.59 -16.81 -7.59
C PRO A 40 -1.56 -15.93 -8.31
N LEU A 41 -1.83 -14.63 -8.45
CA LEU A 41 -0.91 -13.66 -9.06
C LEU A 41 0.11 -13.05 -8.09
N ALA A 42 -0.05 -13.25 -6.78
CA ALA A 42 0.81 -12.65 -5.76
C ALA A 42 2.31 -12.95 -5.95
N PRO A 43 2.76 -14.20 -6.29
CA PRO A 43 4.17 -14.47 -6.49
C PRO A 43 4.81 -13.66 -7.62
N THR A 44 4.02 -13.26 -8.61
CA THR A 44 4.47 -12.43 -9.74
C THR A 44 4.39 -10.94 -9.41
N LEU A 45 3.26 -10.50 -8.85
CA LEU A 45 2.98 -9.07 -8.61
C LEU A 45 3.73 -8.50 -7.41
N PHE A 46 3.97 -9.32 -6.38
CA PHE A 46 4.62 -8.91 -5.14
C PHE A 46 6.07 -9.42 -5.08
N ASN A 47 6.67 -9.66 -6.24
CA ASN A 47 8.07 -10.02 -6.37
C ASN A 47 8.96 -8.80 -6.05
N PRO A 48 9.93 -8.91 -5.12
CA PRO A 48 10.85 -7.81 -4.78
C PRO A 48 11.67 -7.26 -5.96
N ALA A 49 11.86 -8.04 -7.03
CA ALA A 49 12.50 -7.57 -8.25
C ALA A 49 11.57 -6.72 -9.14
N ALA A 50 10.25 -6.81 -8.92
CA ALA A 50 9.21 -6.13 -9.69
C ALA A 50 8.51 -5.05 -8.84
N LYS A 51 9.30 -4.20 -8.17
CA LYS A 51 8.77 -3.10 -7.38
C LYS A 51 7.92 -2.15 -8.25
N PRO A 52 6.83 -1.59 -7.71
CA PRO A 52 6.07 -0.58 -8.43
C PRO A 52 6.94 0.65 -8.75
N PRO A 53 6.57 1.44 -9.78
CA PRO A 53 7.26 2.69 -10.08
C PRO A 53 7.25 3.64 -8.88
N ALA A 54 8.41 4.23 -8.60
CA ALA A 54 8.49 5.34 -7.65
C ALA A 54 7.78 6.57 -8.25
N HIS A 55 7.05 7.30 -7.41
CA HIS A 55 6.33 8.51 -7.78
C HIS A 55 6.42 9.55 -6.65
N PHE A 56 5.88 10.75 -6.87
CA PHE A 56 5.82 11.79 -5.86
C PHE A 56 4.57 12.65 -6.05
N HIS A 57 4.12 13.31 -4.98
CA HIS A 57 3.05 14.28 -5.02
C HIS A 57 3.62 15.69 -4.78
N PRO A 58 3.46 16.65 -5.71
CA PRO A 58 4.17 17.94 -5.62
C PRO A 58 3.68 18.82 -4.46
N TYR A 59 2.41 18.73 -4.08
CA TYR A 59 1.77 19.62 -3.11
C TYR A 59 1.02 18.89 -1.99
N GLN A 60 1.13 17.56 -1.94
CA GLN A 60 0.38 16.74 -1.00
C GLN A 60 1.33 15.90 -0.17
N THR A 61 1.13 15.95 1.15
CA THR A 61 1.74 14.99 2.08
C THR A 61 0.84 13.77 2.13
N GLU A 62 1.40 12.59 1.92
CA GLU A 62 0.71 11.32 2.09
C GLU A 62 0.93 10.79 3.49
N TYR A 63 -0.12 10.24 4.09
CA TYR A 63 -0.10 9.61 5.40
C TYR A 63 -0.47 8.14 5.21
N ILE A 64 0.39 7.25 5.69
CA ILE A 64 0.29 5.81 5.48
C ILE A 64 0.19 5.16 6.85
N GLN A 65 -0.86 4.38 7.08
CA GLN A 65 -1.00 3.57 8.29
C GLN A 65 -1.29 2.13 7.89
N VAL A 66 -0.51 1.20 8.42
CA VAL A 66 -0.78 -0.23 8.25
C VAL A 66 -1.86 -0.64 9.24
N ILE A 67 -2.95 -1.23 8.78
CA ILE A 67 -4.05 -1.70 9.64
C ILE A 67 -3.90 -3.18 9.97
N ALA A 68 -3.35 -3.98 9.04
CA ALA A 68 -3.08 -5.40 9.23
C ALA A 68 -1.90 -5.85 8.37
N GLY A 69 -1.16 -6.87 8.85
CA GLY A 69 0.04 -7.37 8.18
C GLY A 69 1.18 -6.36 8.22
N ASN A 70 1.90 -6.24 7.11
CA ASN A 70 3.03 -5.34 6.97
C ASN A 70 3.06 -4.74 5.57
N ALA A 71 3.64 -3.55 5.45
CA ALA A 71 3.90 -2.90 4.17
C ALA A 71 5.31 -2.31 4.15
N ILE A 72 5.98 -2.36 3.01
CA ILE A 72 7.22 -1.61 2.80
C ILE A 72 6.85 -0.27 2.17
N VAL A 73 7.32 0.80 2.80
CA VAL A 73 7.34 2.14 2.22
C VAL A 73 8.78 2.48 1.92
N GLU A 74 9.10 2.68 0.64
CA GLU A 74 10.40 3.15 0.21
C GLU A 74 10.31 4.66 -0.03
N VAL A 75 11.12 5.46 0.66
CA VAL A 75 11.17 6.93 0.52
C VAL A 75 12.60 7.34 0.22
N GLU A 76 12.82 8.07 -0.88
CA GLU A 76 14.15 8.52 -1.32
C GLU A 76 15.18 7.36 -1.38
N GLY A 77 14.72 6.20 -1.85
CA GLY A 77 15.53 4.97 -1.98
C GLY A 77 15.78 4.21 -0.67
N ARG A 78 15.23 4.66 0.46
CA ARG A 78 15.32 3.95 1.74
C ARG A 78 14.03 3.19 2.04
N GLU A 79 14.15 1.88 2.20
CA GLU A 79 13.04 1.01 2.62
C GLU A 79 12.78 1.09 4.12
N ILE A 80 11.50 1.15 4.47
CA ILE A 80 11.00 1.14 5.84
C ILE A 80 9.88 0.09 5.88
N LEU A 81 10.05 -0.92 6.73
CA LEU A 81 9.00 -1.89 7.01
C LEU A 81 8.07 -1.31 8.07
N LEU A 82 6.78 -1.16 7.72
CA LEU A 82 5.75 -0.68 8.63
C LEU A 82 4.88 -1.85 9.12
N SER A 83 4.44 -1.77 10.37
CA SER A 83 3.43 -2.61 11.00
C SER A 83 2.35 -1.74 11.65
N PRO A 84 1.24 -2.34 12.15
CA PRO A 84 0.20 -1.58 12.85
C PRO A 84 0.70 -0.79 14.06
N GLU A 85 1.76 -1.25 14.72
CA GLU A 85 2.36 -0.62 15.90
C GLU A 85 3.07 0.70 15.58
N ASP A 86 3.48 0.94 14.33
CA ASP A 86 4.17 2.17 13.92
C ASP A 86 3.21 3.37 13.79
N GLY A 87 1.91 3.12 13.73
CA GLY A 87 0.89 4.16 13.56
C GLY A 87 0.95 4.85 12.19
N GLU A 88 0.71 6.16 12.17
CA GLU A 88 0.68 6.96 10.94
C GLU A 88 2.11 7.38 10.53
N PHE A 89 2.58 6.89 9.39
CA PHE A 89 3.84 7.27 8.76
C PHE A 89 3.61 8.38 7.73
N GLN A 90 4.45 9.42 7.75
CA GLN A 90 4.31 10.60 6.90
C GLN A 90 5.31 10.59 5.74
N VAL A 91 4.80 10.69 4.51
CA VAL A 91 5.59 10.97 3.30
C VAL A 91 5.36 12.42 2.89
N ARG A 92 6.41 13.24 2.99
CA ARG A 92 6.31 14.68 2.70
C ARG A 92 6.09 14.93 1.20
N ALA A 93 5.41 16.03 0.89
CA ALA A 93 5.26 16.52 -0.47
C ALA A 93 6.63 16.64 -1.17
N GLY A 94 6.68 16.19 -2.42
CA GLY A 94 7.88 16.17 -3.25
C GLY A 94 8.81 14.98 -3.03
N ALA A 95 8.63 14.19 -1.97
CA ALA A 95 9.46 12.99 -1.76
C ALA A 95 9.10 11.88 -2.74
N HIS A 96 10.10 11.30 -3.40
CA HIS A 96 9.93 10.09 -4.20
C HIS A 96 9.66 8.91 -3.29
N HIS A 97 8.55 8.21 -3.54
CA HIS A 97 8.14 7.07 -2.75
C HIS A 97 7.42 6.01 -3.57
N ARG A 98 7.31 4.82 -2.97
CA ARG A 98 6.46 3.71 -3.41
C ARG A 98 6.09 2.84 -2.22
N LEU A 99 4.96 2.14 -2.35
CA LEU A 99 4.44 1.22 -1.34
C LEU A 99 4.20 -0.15 -1.98
N TYR A 100 4.61 -1.21 -1.29
CA TYR A 100 4.39 -2.59 -1.72
C TYR A 100 4.39 -3.54 -0.51
N PRO A 101 3.72 -4.71 -0.59
CA PRO A 101 3.78 -5.69 0.50
C PRO A 101 5.19 -6.28 0.63
N PRO A 102 5.65 -6.62 1.84
CA PRO A 102 6.87 -7.38 2.02
C PRO A 102 6.69 -8.80 1.46
N GLN A 103 7.81 -9.49 1.24
CA GLN A 103 7.78 -10.89 0.83
C GLN A 103 7.02 -11.71 1.89
N SER A 104 6.01 -12.47 1.44
CA SER A 104 5.48 -13.57 2.26
C SER A 104 6.64 -14.51 2.54
N ALA A 105 7.06 -14.67 3.80
CA ALA A 105 8.05 -15.67 4.15
C ALA A 105 7.60 -17.00 3.55
N THR A 106 8.33 -17.51 2.56
CA THR A 106 8.14 -18.87 2.08
C THR A 106 8.40 -19.74 3.30
N THR A 107 7.35 -20.28 3.92
CA THR A 107 7.50 -21.38 4.86
C THR A 107 8.14 -22.50 4.05
N ILE A 108 9.45 -22.71 4.23
CA ILE A 108 10.08 -23.93 3.77
C ILE A 108 9.37 -25.03 4.56
N PRO A 109 8.72 -26.01 3.91
CA PRO A 109 8.19 -27.15 4.64
C PRO A 109 9.39 -27.84 5.30
N GLU A 110 9.33 -28.03 6.62
CA GLU A 110 10.25 -28.94 7.30
C GLU A 110 10.04 -30.33 6.69
N GLU A 111 11.12 -30.93 6.18
CA GLU A 111 11.14 -32.33 5.72
C GLU A 111 10.94 -33.32 6.87
#